data_AF-A0A3S9PBE6-F1
#
_entry.id   AF-A0A3S9PBE6-F1
#
_cell.length_a   1.000
_cell.length_b   1.000
_cell.length_c   1.000
_cell.angle_alpha   90.00
_cell.angle_beta   90.00
_cell.angle_gamma   90.00
#
_symmetry.space_group_name_H-M   'P 1'
#
loop_
_entity.id
_entity.type
_entity.pdbx_description
1 polymer ?
#
loop_
_entity_poly.entity_id
_entity_poly.type
_entity_poly.pdbx_seq_one_letter_code
_entity_poly.pdbx_strand_id
1 'polypeptide(L)'
;MKKLFIILIASIASISASFADVDPYLISRAELESIKGLELDRSHASEMLEKYLNVTTEGNMQYIYNPQNGNIVMYFKEGMKKVKVEDFAVTNQLTNVYFTVNDDIKLHIVMYNNSGKILDVRTRKYDHEWGDYYEVLTEK
;
A
#
# COMPACT_ATOMS: atom_id res chain seq x y z
N MET A 1 -42.54 -22.43 34.27
CA MET A 1 -41.17 -21.89 34.43
C MET A 1 -40.56 -21.70 33.05
N LYS A 2 -40.58 -20.48 32.50
CA LYS A 2 -40.00 -20.17 31.18
C LYS A 2 -38.57 -19.66 31.41
N LYS A 3 -37.56 -20.40 30.95
CA LYS A 3 -36.16 -20.00 31.03
C LYS A 3 -35.89 -18.92 29.97
N LEU A 4 -35.50 -17.74 30.43
CA LEU A 4 -35.12 -16.59 29.63
C LEU A 4 -33.74 -16.86 29.03
N PHE A 5 -33.65 -17.00 27.71
CA PHE A 5 -32.36 -17.05 27.00
C PHE A 5 -31.85 -15.61 26.81
N ILE A 6 -30.74 -15.29 27.47
CA ILE A 6 -30.01 -14.04 27.27
C ILE A 6 -29.19 -14.21 25.98
N ILE A 7 -29.53 -13.44 24.95
CA ILE A 7 -28.74 -13.35 23.72
C ILE A 7 -27.55 -12.44 24.01
N LEU A 8 -26.35 -13.02 24.04
CA LEU A 8 -25.09 -12.29 24.12
C LEU A 8 -24.79 -11.68 22.75
N ILE A 9 -25.05 -10.37 22.59
CA ILE A 9 -24.64 -9.62 21.41
C ILE A 9 -23.14 -9.34 21.55
N ALA A 10 -22.32 -10.10 20.82
CA ALA A 10 -20.89 -9.81 20.69
C ALA A 10 -20.73 -8.49 19.92
N SER A 11 -20.31 -7.43 20.59
CA SER A 11 -19.91 -6.18 19.97
C SER A 11 -18.63 -6.42 19.18
N ILE A 12 -18.73 -6.46 17.85
CA ILE A 12 -17.57 -6.37 16.97
C ILE A 12 -17.00 -4.97 17.13
N ALA A 13 -15.93 -4.84 17.91
CA ALA A 13 -15.15 -3.61 17.96
C ALA A 13 -14.47 -3.44 16.59
N SER A 14 -14.97 -2.52 15.78
CA SER A 14 -14.30 -2.10 14.55
C SER A 14 -12.98 -1.45 14.93
N ILE A 15 -11.88 -2.19 14.83
CA ILE A 15 -10.53 -1.63 14.92
C ILE A 15 -10.40 -0.67 13.75
N SER A 16 -10.56 0.62 14.04
CA SER A 16 -10.28 1.67 13.08
C SER A 16 -8.77 1.76 13.01
N ALA A 17 -8.15 1.04 12.07
CA ALA A 17 -6.75 1.23 11.77
C ALA A 17 -6.59 2.69 11.31
N SER A 18 -5.99 3.53 12.16
CA SER A 18 -5.62 4.89 11.80
C SER A 18 -4.45 4.78 10.84
N PHE A 19 -4.75 4.85 9.53
CA PHE A 19 -3.70 4.95 8.52
C PHE A 19 -3.09 6.34 8.61
N ALA A 20 -1.76 6.41 8.69
CA ALA A 20 -1.04 7.67 8.68
C ALA A 20 -1.19 8.31 7.28
N ASP A 21 -1.55 9.59 7.25
CA ASP A 21 -1.54 10.39 6.03
C ASP A 21 -0.09 10.61 5.57
N VAL A 22 0.13 10.67 4.26
CA VAL A 22 1.45 10.97 3.69
C VAL A 22 1.72 12.46 3.83
N ASP A 23 2.96 12.85 4.13
CA ASP A 23 3.30 14.28 4.14
C ASP A 23 3.06 14.89 2.74
N PRO A 24 2.22 15.94 2.60
CA PRO A 24 1.96 16.58 1.31
C PRO A 24 3.23 17.04 0.56
N TYR A 25 4.32 17.33 1.27
CA TYR A 25 5.62 17.62 0.66
C TYR A 25 6.13 16.45 -0.20
N LEU A 26 5.98 15.21 0.30
CA LEU A 26 6.46 13.98 -0.34
C LEU A 26 5.71 13.62 -1.64
N ILE A 27 4.56 14.24 -1.85
CA ILE A 27 3.72 14.08 -3.05
C ILE A 27 3.68 15.35 -3.91
N SER A 28 4.55 16.33 -3.61
CA SER A 28 4.77 17.48 -4.46
C SER A 28 5.45 17.06 -5.77
N ARG A 29 5.17 17.77 -6.86
CA ARG A 29 5.79 17.47 -8.16
C ARG A 29 7.32 17.52 -8.08
N ALA A 30 7.89 18.50 -7.39
CA ALA A 30 9.34 18.65 -7.28
C ALA A 30 9.99 17.44 -6.58
N GLU A 31 9.42 16.98 -5.47
CA GLU A 31 9.93 15.81 -4.76
C GLU A 31 9.77 14.54 -5.61
N LEU A 32 8.62 14.35 -6.25
CA LEU A 32 8.36 13.18 -7.09
C LEU A 32 9.28 13.11 -8.32
N GLU A 33 9.57 14.24 -8.97
CA GLU A 33 10.58 14.30 -10.03
C GLU A 33 11.98 13.92 -9.49
N SER A 34 12.31 14.33 -8.26
CA SER A 34 13.63 14.06 -7.66
C SER A 34 13.89 12.58 -7.36
N ILE A 35 12.83 11.81 -7.09
CA ILE A 35 12.90 10.38 -6.80
C ILE A 35 12.51 9.50 -7.98
N LYS A 36 12.00 10.06 -9.09
CA LYS A 36 11.59 9.27 -10.25
C LYS A 36 12.79 8.53 -10.82
N GLY A 37 12.62 7.22 -11.03
CA GLY A 37 13.68 6.32 -11.49
C GLY A 37 14.65 5.88 -10.39
N LEU A 38 14.53 6.39 -9.15
CA LEU A 38 15.34 5.97 -8.02
C LEU A 38 15.04 4.50 -7.69
N GLU A 39 16.12 3.73 -7.57
CA GLU A 39 16.11 2.32 -7.26
C GLU A 39 16.87 2.09 -5.96
N LEU A 40 16.22 1.44 -4.99
CA LEU A 40 16.75 1.23 -3.65
C LEU A 40 16.75 -0.27 -3.34
N ASP A 41 17.85 -0.72 -2.74
CA ASP A 41 18.00 -2.09 -2.27
C ASP A 41 17.31 -2.31 -0.91
N ARG A 42 17.37 -3.54 -0.42
CA ARG A 42 16.75 -4.00 0.83
C ARG A 42 16.95 -3.05 2.01
N SER A 43 18.13 -2.43 2.13
CA SER A 43 18.44 -1.60 3.29
C SER A 43 17.62 -0.31 3.35
N HIS A 44 17.18 0.21 2.20
CA HIS A 44 16.44 1.48 2.09
C HIS A 44 15.06 1.34 1.42
N ALA A 45 14.76 0.17 0.84
CA ALA A 45 13.50 -0.08 0.13
C ALA A 45 12.29 0.04 1.06
N SER A 46 12.37 -0.52 2.27
CA SER A 46 11.29 -0.43 3.26
C SER A 46 11.04 1.01 3.68
N GLU A 47 12.11 1.76 3.99
CA GLU A 47 12.01 3.18 4.37
C GLU A 47 11.35 4.03 3.27
N MET A 48 11.64 3.74 2.01
CA MET A 48 11.00 4.43 0.88
C MET A 48 9.50 4.16 0.83
N LEU A 49 9.05 2.91 0.97
CA LEU A 49 7.61 2.62 0.96
C LEU A 49 6.91 3.12 2.22
N GLU A 50 7.59 3.11 3.37
CA GLU A 50 7.07 3.64 4.64
C GLU A 50 6.76 5.13 4.62
N LYS A 51 7.41 5.90 3.73
CA LYS A 51 7.05 7.30 3.46
C LYS A 51 5.65 7.46 2.87
N TYR A 52 5.14 6.45 2.17
CA TYR A 52 3.87 6.51 1.45
C TYR A 52 2.80 5.59 2.02
N LEU A 53 3.19 4.51 2.70
CA LEU A 53 2.30 3.44 3.18
C LEU A 53 2.79 2.89 4.49
N ASN A 54 1.87 2.50 5.36
CA ASN A 54 2.27 1.71 6.52
C ASN A 54 2.57 0.26 6.11
N VAL A 55 3.79 -0.21 6.37
CA VAL A 55 4.17 -1.62 6.22
C VAL A 55 3.94 -2.31 7.56
N THR A 56 2.85 -3.08 7.64
CA THR A 56 2.52 -3.80 8.88
C THR A 56 3.43 -5.02 9.01
N THR A 57 4.00 -5.21 10.21
CA THR A 57 4.80 -6.39 10.55
C THR A 57 4.07 -7.24 11.58
N GLU A 58 3.87 -8.52 11.28
CA GLU A 58 3.29 -9.51 12.19
C GLU A 58 4.19 -10.77 12.21
N GLY A 59 4.95 -10.93 13.30
CA GLY A 59 5.98 -11.96 13.39
C GLY A 59 7.08 -11.73 12.35
N ASN A 60 7.30 -12.71 11.47
CA ASN A 60 8.29 -12.63 10.38
C ASN A 60 7.70 -12.13 9.05
N MET A 61 6.44 -11.74 9.04
CA MET A 61 5.71 -11.38 7.84
C MET A 61 5.50 -9.88 7.79
N GLN A 62 5.74 -9.29 6.63
CA GLN A 62 5.35 -7.91 6.35
C GLN A 62 4.23 -7.90 5.32
N TYR A 63 3.29 -6.97 5.45
CA TYR A 63 2.22 -6.78 4.47
C TYR A 63 1.70 -5.33 4.43
N ILE A 64 1.10 -4.96 3.30
CA ILE A 64 0.47 -3.66 3.06
C ILE A 64 -1.04 -3.84 2.95
N TYR A 65 -1.77 -2.92 3.56
CA TYR A 65 -3.22 -2.80 3.40
C TYR A 65 -3.58 -1.69 2.42
N ASN A 66 -4.74 -1.85 1.77
CA ASN A 66 -5.47 -0.74 1.21
C ASN A 66 -6.30 -0.06 2.31
N PRO A 67 -6.02 1.20 2.63
CA PRO A 67 -6.64 1.88 3.76
C PRO A 67 -8.12 2.23 3.53
N GLN A 68 -8.58 2.22 2.28
CA GLN A 68 -9.95 2.56 1.92
C GLN A 68 -10.93 1.40 2.16
N ASN A 69 -10.45 0.15 2.08
CA ASN A 69 -11.29 -1.04 2.24
C ASN A 69 -10.78 -2.02 3.32
N GLY A 70 -9.57 -1.81 3.86
CA GLY A 70 -8.97 -2.65 4.90
C GLY A 70 -8.41 -3.98 4.39
N ASN A 71 -8.40 -4.22 3.08
CA ASN A 71 -7.89 -5.47 2.51
C ASN A 71 -6.36 -5.45 2.44
N ILE A 72 -5.74 -6.60 2.69
CA ILE A 72 -4.31 -6.79 2.38
C ILE A 72 -4.18 -6.77 0.85
N VAL A 73 -3.19 -6.04 0.34
CA VAL A 73 -2.88 -5.97 -1.09
C VAL A 73 -1.53 -6.62 -1.41
N MET A 74 -0.63 -6.69 -0.44
CA MET A 74 0.70 -7.27 -0.64
C MET A 74 1.21 -7.92 0.64
N TYR A 75 1.71 -9.14 0.54
CA TYR A 75 2.60 -9.81 1.47
C TYR A 75 4.05 -9.82 0.95
N PHE A 76 5.00 -9.67 1.86
CA PHE A 76 6.44 -9.77 1.61
C PHE A 76 7.01 -11.02 2.27
N LYS A 77 6.73 -12.19 1.69
CA LYS A 77 7.15 -13.49 2.25
C LYS A 77 8.66 -13.63 2.42
N GLU A 78 9.43 -13.18 1.43
CA GLU A 78 10.90 -13.19 1.47
C GLU A 78 11.50 -11.84 1.91
N GLY A 79 10.65 -10.98 2.48
CA GLY A 79 10.95 -9.59 2.75
C GLY A 79 11.06 -8.74 1.48
N MET A 80 11.14 -7.44 1.69
CA MET A 80 11.45 -6.49 0.63
C MET A 80 12.93 -6.61 0.25
N LYS A 81 13.21 -6.73 -1.05
CA LYS A 81 14.57 -6.79 -1.60
C LYS A 81 14.93 -5.52 -2.33
N LYS A 82 13.95 -4.92 -2.98
CA LYS A 82 14.17 -3.81 -3.90
C LYS A 82 12.87 -3.04 -4.15
N VAL A 83 12.99 -1.72 -4.25
CA VAL A 83 11.91 -0.83 -4.68
C VAL A 83 12.46 0.15 -5.71
N LYS A 84 11.70 0.39 -6.77
CA LYS A 84 11.98 1.42 -7.77
C LYS A 84 10.77 2.32 -7.92
N VAL A 85 10.96 3.64 -7.90
CA VAL A 85 9.91 4.59 -8.29
C VAL A 85 9.89 4.67 -9.82
N GLU A 86 8.85 4.15 -10.46
CA GLU A 86 8.77 4.10 -11.92
C GLU A 86 8.30 5.44 -12.51
N ASP A 87 7.19 5.93 -11.99
CA ASP A 87 6.55 7.12 -12.51
C ASP A 87 5.58 7.71 -11.48
N PHE A 88 5.03 8.87 -11.81
CA PHE A 88 3.98 9.50 -11.04
C PHE A 88 3.09 10.36 -11.95
N ALA A 89 1.86 10.63 -11.50
CA ALA A 89 0.95 11.55 -12.17
C ALA A 89 0.26 12.45 -11.14
N VAL A 90 0.49 13.75 -11.27
CA VAL A 90 -0.16 14.78 -10.44
C VAL A 90 -1.29 15.44 -11.24
N THR A 91 -2.50 15.34 -10.71
CA THR A 91 -3.70 16.05 -11.21
C THR A 91 -4.05 17.20 -10.26
N ASN A 92 -5.15 17.91 -10.52
CA ASN A 92 -5.59 19.00 -9.64
C ASN A 92 -5.91 18.55 -8.21
N GLN A 93 -6.39 17.31 -8.02
CA GLN A 93 -6.86 16.82 -6.72
C GLN A 93 -6.06 15.63 -6.18
N LEU A 94 -5.49 14.82 -7.08
CA LEU A 94 -4.89 13.54 -6.75
C LEU A 94 -3.47 13.43 -7.29
N THR A 95 -2.63 12.75 -6.52
CA THR A 95 -1.32 12.28 -6.91
C THR A 95 -1.34 10.76 -6.99
N ASN A 96 -0.80 10.23 -8.08
CA ASN A 96 -0.58 8.82 -8.31
C ASN A 96 0.93 8.56 -8.28
N VAL A 97 1.36 7.55 -7.55
CA VAL A 97 2.77 7.11 -7.55
C VAL A 97 2.83 5.63 -7.88
N TYR A 98 3.75 5.26 -8.76
CA TYR A 98 3.91 3.91 -9.28
C TYR A 98 5.29 3.38 -8.89
N PHE A 99 5.32 2.24 -8.21
CA PHE A 99 6.54 1.55 -7.81
C PHE A 99 6.63 0.20 -8.50
N THR A 100 7.85 -0.27 -8.71
CA THR A 100 8.15 -1.69 -8.87
C THR A 100 8.78 -2.21 -7.59
N VAL A 101 8.26 -3.31 -7.08
CA VAL A 101 8.71 -3.99 -5.87
C VAL A 101 9.23 -5.36 -6.27
N ASN A 102 10.44 -5.71 -5.83
CA ASN A 102 11.10 -7.00 -6.10
C ASN A 102 11.14 -7.38 -7.60
N ASP A 103 11.28 -6.37 -8.47
CA ASP A 103 11.37 -6.46 -9.94
C ASP A 103 10.09 -6.85 -10.70
N ASP A 104 9.09 -7.48 -10.07
CA ASP A 104 7.94 -8.06 -10.77
C ASP A 104 6.56 -7.54 -10.34
N ILE A 105 6.45 -6.90 -9.16
CA ILE A 105 5.16 -6.38 -8.67
C ILE A 105 5.10 -4.88 -8.85
N LYS A 106 4.06 -4.40 -9.54
CA LYS A 106 3.72 -2.99 -9.64
C LYS A 106 2.82 -2.58 -8.48
N LEU A 107 3.24 -1.62 -7.68
CA LEU A 107 2.46 -1.03 -6.61
C LEU A 107 2.01 0.37 -7.04
N HIS A 108 0.70 0.63 -6.97
CA HIS A 108 0.08 1.90 -7.33
C HIS A 108 -0.60 2.50 -6.11
N ILE A 109 -0.23 3.73 -5.77
CA ILE A 109 -0.76 4.48 -4.64
C ILE A 109 -1.45 5.74 -5.17
N VAL A 110 -2.67 6.00 -4.69
CA VAL A 110 -3.45 7.20 -5.01
C VAL A 110 -3.68 8.00 -3.73
N MET A 111 -3.35 9.29 -3.76
CA MET A 111 -3.41 10.19 -2.60
C MET A 111 -4.08 11.51 -2.95
N TYR A 112 -4.76 12.13 -1.98
CA TYR A 112 -5.24 13.51 -2.10
C TYR A 112 -4.09 14.51 -1.92
N ASN A 113 -3.96 15.46 -2.85
CA ASN A 113 -2.85 16.43 -2.84
C ASN A 113 -2.80 17.30 -1.58
N ASN A 114 -3.96 17.65 -1.03
CA ASN A 114 -4.08 18.63 0.04
C ASN A 114 -3.84 18.06 1.44
N SER A 115 -4.11 16.76 1.63
CA SER A 115 -3.97 16.09 2.92
C SER A 115 -2.96 14.97 2.93
N GLY A 116 -2.54 14.48 1.75
CA GLY A 116 -1.76 13.26 1.61
C GLY A 116 -2.51 11.99 2.05
N LYS A 117 -3.82 12.10 2.28
CA LYS A 117 -4.66 10.95 2.61
C LYS A 117 -4.67 9.97 1.44
N ILE A 118 -4.36 8.72 1.75
CA ILE A 118 -4.37 7.63 0.78
C ILE A 118 -5.83 7.29 0.45
N LEU A 119 -6.16 7.41 -0.83
CA LEU A 119 -7.47 7.04 -1.38
C LEU A 119 -7.49 5.57 -1.78
N ASP A 120 -6.38 5.05 -2.30
CA ASP A 120 -6.34 3.70 -2.84
C ASP A 120 -4.91 3.16 -2.94
N VAL A 121 -4.78 1.83 -2.83
CA VAL A 121 -3.53 1.10 -2.97
C VAL A 121 -3.84 -0.18 -3.72
N ARG A 122 -3.11 -0.43 -4.80
CA ARG A 122 -3.31 -1.61 -5.65
C ARG A 122 -1.99 -2.21 -6.07
N THR A 123 -1.98 -3.53 -6.21
CA THR A 123 -0.85 -4.32 -6.64
C THR A 123 -1.18 -5.02 -7.93
N ARG A 124 -0.29 -4.94 -8.92
CA ARG A 124 -0.44 -5.63 -10.19
C ARG A 124 0.80 -6.44 -10.51
N LYS A 125 0.61 -7.57 -11.17
CA LYS A 125 1.71 -8.37 -11.72
C LYS A 125 1.49 -8.58 -13.21
N TYR A 126 2.57 -8.56 -13.97
CA TYR A 126 2.51 -8.89 -15.38
C TYR A 126 2.29 -10.38 -15.54
N ASP A 127 1.27 -10.74 -16.31
CA ASP A 127 1.03 -12.11 -16.71
C ASP A 127 1.55 -12.30 -18.14
N HIS A 128 2.56 -13.16 -18.28
CA HIS A 128 3.18 -13.45 -19.57
C HIS A 128 2.27 -14.23 -20.52
N GLU A 129 1.29 -14.98 -20.00
CA GLU A 129 0.32 -15.73 -20.80
C GLU A 129 -0.65 -14.80 -21.51
N TRP A 130 -1.11 -13.75 -20.80
CA TRP A 130 -2.12 -12.82 -21.30
C TRP A 130 -1.55 -11.52 -21.86
N GLY A 131 -0.27 -11.23 -21.61
CA GLY A 131 0.41 -10.04 -22.10
C GLY A 131 -0.04 -8.74 -21.43
N ASP A 132 -0.57 -8.81 -20.22
CA ASP A 132 -1.15 -7.66 -19.50
C ASP A 132 -0.89 -7.72 -17.98
N TYR A 133 -1.15 -6.61 -17.29
CA TYR A 133 -1.04 -6.50 -15.83
C TYR A 133 -2.39 -6.74 -15.15
N TYR A 134 -2.42 -7.68 -14.21
CA TYR A 134 -3.62 -8.01 -13.43
C TYR A 134 -3.42 -7.69 -11.96
N GLU A 135 -4.51 -7.32 -11.27
CA GLU A 135 -4.47 -7.13 -9.83
C GLU A 135 -4.16 -8.45 -9.13
N VAL A 136 -3.18 -8.45 -8.24
CA VAL A 136 -2.76 -9.66 -7.52
C VAL A 136 -2.70 -9.42 -6.03
N LEU A 137 -3.14 -10.43 -5.28
CA LEU A 137 -2.75 -10.60 -3.89
C LEU A 137 -1.54 -11.53 -3.88
N THR A 138 -0.41 -11.05 -3.39
CA THR A 138 0.76 -11.93 -3.27
C THR A 138 0.48 -13.02 -2.23
N GLU A 139 1.16 -14.16 -2.35
CA GLU A 139 0.95 -15.26 -1.40
C GLU A 139 1.54 -14.94 -0.03
N LYS A 140 0.87 -15.46 1.00
CA LYS A 140 1.29 -15.41 2.40
C LYS A 140 2.54 -16.27 2.67
#